data_AF-A0A4P7GLR5-F1
#
_entry.id   AF-A0A4P7GLR5-F1
#
_cell.length_a   1.000
_cell.length_b   1.000
_cell.length_c   1.000
_cell.angle_alpha   90.00
_cell.angle_beta   90.00
_cell.angle_gamma   90.00
#
_symmetry.space_group_name_H-M   'P 1'
#
loop_
_entity.id
_entity.type
_entity.pdbx_description
1 polymer ?
#
loop_
_entity_poly.entity_id
_entity_poly.type
_entity_poly.pdbx_seq_one_letter_code
_entity_poly.pdbx_strand_id
1 'polypeptide(L)'
;MMAHEMGMGAGTLGRAAELTAAAREELDRMSAELDAEIVQLRGRWEGAGGRAFFVLQDAWNDRQRRIVAALDGFSSSLRSTERDVLATDEAQAATYHHDLSRLG
;
A
#
# COMPACT_ATOMS: atom_id res chain seq x y z
N MET A 1 -10.10 -7.88 28.12
CA MET A 1 -10.61 -8.34 26.81
C MET A 1 -10.20 -7.40 25.69
N MET A 2 -10.39 -6.07 25.84
CA MET A 2 -10.04 -5.05 24.81
C MET A 2 -8.57 -5.02 24.35
N ALA A 3 -7.58 -5.12 25.25
CA ALA A 3 -6.16 -5.07 24.87
C ALA A 3 -5.72 -6.22 23.93
N HIS A 4 -6.31 -7.41 24.10
CA HIS A 4 -6.03 -8.56 23.25
C HIS A 4 -6.60 -8.39 21.84
N GLU A 5 -7.80 -7.79 21.72
CA GLU A 5 -8.41 -7.42 20.44
C GLU A 5 -7.61 -6.33 19.71
N MET A 6 -7.12 -5.32 20.43
CA MET A 6 -6.28 -4.27 19.85
C MET A 6 -4.94 -4.82 19.33
N GLY A 7 -4.29 -5.70 20.09
CA GLY A 7 -3.05 -6.37 19.67
C GLY A 7 -3.22 -7.29 18.46
N MET A 8 -4.33 -8.05 18.39
CA MET A 8 -4.67 -8.83 17.19
C MET A 8 -4.98 -7.92 15.99
N GLY A 9 -5.72 -6.82 16.21
CA GLY A 9 -6.03 -5.82 15.18
C GLY A 9 -4.79 -5.18 14.58
N ALA A 10 -3.85 -4.71 15.42
CA ALA A 10 -2.57 -4.15 14.99
C ALA A 10 -1.80 -5.12 14.07
N GLY A 11 -1.61 -6.38 14.49
CA GLY A 11 -0.92 -7.37 13.67
C GLY A 11 -1.60 -7.66 12.32
N THR A 12 -2.93 -7.58 12.25
CA THR A 12 -3.66 -7.71 10.97
C THR A 12 -3.47 -6.50 10.05
N LEU A 13 -3.37 -5.30 10.61
CA LEU A 13 -3.15 -4.06 9.85
C LEU A 13 -1.74 -4.02 9.26
N GLY A 14 -0.72 -4.42 10.03
CA GLY A 14 0.65 -4.54 9.55
C GLY A 14 0.77 -5.51 8.37
N ARG A 15 0.16 -6.70 8.50
CA ARG A 15 0.11 -7.69 7.40
C ARG A 15 -0.62 -7.18 6.16
N ALA A 16 -1.72 -6.45 6.33
CA ALA A 16 -2.43 -5.84 5.21
C ALA A 16 -1.58 -4.76 4.50
N ALA A 17 -0.78 -4.01 5.25
CA ALA A 17 0.13 -3.02 4.69
C ALA A 17 1.26 -3.65 3.86
N GLU A 18 1.80 -4.79 4.31
CA GLU A 18 2.79 -5.58 3.58
C GLU A 18 2.22 -6.15 2.28
N LEU A 19 1.03 -6.75 2.32
CA LEU A 19 0.36 -7.27 1.12
C LEU A 19 0.09 -6.16 0.09
N THR A 20 -0.29 -4.98 0.57
CA THR A 20 -0.52 -3.80 -0.28
C THR A 20 0.80 -3.35 -0.94
N ALA A 21 1.90 -3.33 -0.19
CA ALA A 21 3.22 -2.99 -0.73
C ALA A 21 3.70 -4.02 -1.76
N ALA A 22 3.50 -5.31 -1.51
CA ALA A 22 3.83 -6.37 -2.48
C ALA A 22 3.01 -6.23 -3.78
N ALA A 23 1.71 -5.95 -3.67
CA ALA A 23 0.85 -5.72 -4.84
C ALA A 23 1.31 -4.48 -5.65
N ARG A 24 1.74 -3.43 -4.97
CA ARG A 24 2.32 -2.22 -5.59
C ARG A 24 3.59 -2.57 -6.39
N GLU A 25 4.52 -3.29 -5.78
CA GLU A 25 5.77 -3.72 -6.44
C GLU A 25 5.53 -4.61 -7.65
N GLU A 26 4.56 -5.52 -7.57
CA GLU A 26 4.16 -6.37 -8.70
C GLU A 26 3.60 -5.53 -9.86
N LEU A 27 2.71 -4.57 -9.58
CA LEU A 27 2.15 -3.68 -10.62
C LEU A 27 3.22 -2.81 -11.29
N ASP A 28 4.18 -2.31 -10.50
CA ASP A 28 5.33 -1.57 -11.03
C ASP A 28 6.17 -2.44 -11.98
N ARG A 29 6.45 -3.68 -11.59
CA ARG A 29 7.20 -4.64 -12.41
C ARG A 29 6.47 -4.97 -13.72
N MET A 30 5.19 -5.36 -13.65
CA MET A 30 4.41 -5.68 -14.85
C MET A 30 4.38 -4.52 -15.86
N SER A 31 4.33 -3.29 -15.35
CA SER A 31 4.26 -2.11 -16.21
C SER A 31 5.62 -1.77 -16.83
N ALA A 32 6.71 -1.93 -16.09
CA ALA A 32 8.06 -1.80 -16.63
C ALA A 32 8.33 -2.85 -17.74
N GLU A 33 7.84 -4.08 -17.55
CA GLU A 33 7.90 -5.13 -18.57
C GLU A 33 7.11 -4.73 -19.82
N LEU A 34 5.86 -4.27 -19.66
CA LEU A 34 5.04 -3.81 -20.76
C LEU A 34 5.68 -2.64 -21.52
N ASP A 35 6.22 -1.64 -20.81
CA ASP A 35 6.92 -0.51 -21.42
C ASP A 35 8.14 -0.98 -22.24
N ALA A 36 8.91 -1.94 -21.73
CA ALA A 36 10.05 -2.52 -22.44
C ALA A 36 9.64 -3.25 -23.72
N GLU A 37 8.57 -4.05 -23.67
CA GLU A 37 8.01 -4.73 -24.84
C GLU A 37 7.51 -3.73 -25.90
N ILE A 38 6.83 -2.66 -25.47
CA ILE A 38 6.34 -1.62 -26.37
C ILE A 38 7.51 -0.90 -27.07
N VAL A 39 8.60 -0.61 -26.36
CA VAL A 39 9.79 0.00 -26.96
C VAL A 39 10.41 -0.90 -28.04
N GLN A 40 10.42 -2.22 -27.85
CA GLN A 40 10.90 -3.15 -28.88
C GLN A 40 9.99 -3.19 -30.12
N LEU A 41 8.68 -3.05 -29.93
CA LEU A 41 7.69 -3.08 -31.00
C LEU A 41 7.58 -1.76 -31.77
N ARG A 42 8.03 -0.63 -31.19
CA ARG A 42 7.99 0.71 -31.81
C ARG A 42 8.64 0.75 -33.20
N GLY A 43 9.71 0.00 -33.43
CA GLY A 43 10.36 -0.07 -34.76
C GLY A 43 9.57 -0.86 -35.82
N ARG A 44 8.55 -1.62 -35.41
CA ARG A 44 7.71 -2.45 -36.31
C ARG A 44 6.34 -1.83 -36.60
N TRP A 45 5.89 -0.86 -35.82
CA TRP A 45 4.55 -0.28 -35.89
C TRP A 45 4.53 1.14 -36.49
N GLU A 46 5.21 1.35 -37.61
CA GLU A 46 5.12 2.62 -38.32
C GLU A 46 3.70 2.88 -38.87
N GLY A 47 3.22 4.11 -38.78
CA GLY A 47 1.92 4.53 -39.32
C GLY A 47 0.82 4.78 -38.26
N ALA A 48 -0.45 4.67 -38.68
CA ALA A 48 -1.60 5.00 -37.83
C ALA A 48 -1.79 4.03 -36.65
N GLY A 49 -1.41 2.76 -36.80
CA GLY A 49 -1.46 1.76 -35.73
C GLY A 49 -0.52 2.06 -34.58
N GLY A 50 0.74 2.45 -34.86
CA GLY A 50 1.70 2.83 -33.82
C GLY A 50 1.24 4.03 -33.01
N ARG A 51 0.63 5.04 -33.65
CA ARG A 51 0.08 6.21 -32.94
C ARG A 51 -1.01 5.83 -31.93
N ALA A 52 -1.93 4.94 -32.30
CA ALA A 52 -2.97 4.47 -31.39
C ALA A 52 -2.38 3.70 -30.19
N PHE A 53 -1.34 2.90 -30.43
CA PHE A 53 -0.63 2.19 -29.37
C PHE A 53 0.12 3.13 -28.40
N PHE A 54 0.73 4.22 -28.88
CA PHE A 54 1.35 5.20 -27.98
C PHE A 54 0.34 5.94 -27.10
N VAL A 55 -0.84 6.27 -27.64
CA VAL A 55 -1.92 6.86 -26.85
C VAL A 55 -2.38 5.88 -25.76
N LEU A 56 -2.52 4.59 -26.11
CA LEU A 56 -2.85 3.54 -25.14
C LEU A 56 -1.77 3.40 -24.06
N GLN A 57 -0.48 3.41 -24.45
CA GLN A 57 0.65 3.33 -23.52
C GLN A 57 0.64 4.49 -22.53
N ASP A 58 0.48 5.72 -23.01
CA ASP A 58 0.46 6.90 -22.13
C ASP A 58 -0.71 6.85 -21.14
N ALA A 59 -1.90 6.49 -21.61
CA ALA A 59 -3.08 6.32 -20.78
C ALA A 59 -2.90 5.18 -19.74
N TRP A 60 -2.25 4.08 -20.14
CA TRP A 60 -1.90 2.98 -19.23
C TRP A 60 -0.95 3.45 -18.13
N ASN A 61 0.14 4.13 -18.50
CA ASN A 61 1.15 4.62 -17.56
C ASN A 61 0.58 5.68 -16.60
N ASP A 62 -0.32 6.53 -17.05
CA ASP A 62 -1.05 7.44 -16.16
C ASP A 62 -1.97 6.69 -15.18
N ARG A 63 -2.75 5.71 -15.67
CA ARG A 63 -3.66 4.92 -14.83
C ARG A 63 -2.90 4.11 -13.78
N GLN A 64 -1.81 3.45 -14.18
CA GLN A 64 -0.96 2.66 -13.29
C GLN A 64 -0.36 3.55 -12.19
N ARG A 65 0.22 4.71 -12.53
CA ARG A 65 0.77 5.64 -11.54
C ARG A 65 -0.26 6.03 -10.48
N ARG A 66 -1.51 6.27 -10.89
CA ARG A 66 -2.60 6.58 -9.95
C ARG A 66 -2.93 5.40 -9.02
N ILE A 67 -2.94 4.18 -9.54
CA ILE A 67 -3.19 2.97 -8.73
C ILE A 67 -2.06 2.76 -7.72
N VAL A 68 -0.81 2.85 -8.17
CA VAL A 68 0.40 2.71 -7.33
C VAL A 68 0.41 3.76 -6.22
N ALA A 69 0.10 5.01 -6.54
CA ALA A 69 -0.01 6.08 -5.54
C ALA A 69 -1.13 5.82 -4.51
N ALA A 70 -2.27 5.28 -4.96
CA ALA A 70 -3.37 4.93 -4.06
C ALA A 70 -3.00 3.76 -3.13
N LEU A 71 -2.29 2.75 -3.63
CA LEU A 71 -1.79 1.62 -2.82
C LEU A 71 -0.76 2.10 -1.78
N ASP A 72 0.13 3.00 -2.16
CA ASP A 72 1.11 3.59 -1.24
C ASP A 72 0.43 4.38 -0.11
N GLY A 73 -0.54 5.24 -0.46
CA GLY A 73 -1.35 5.98 0.51
C GLY A 73 -2.15 5.07 1.45
N PHE A 74 -2.70 3.97 0.92
CA PHE A 74 -3.41 2.98 1.72
C PHE A 74 -2.48 2.25 2.70
N SER A 75 -1.32 1.78 2.23
CA SER A 75 -0.32 1.12 3.09
C SER A 75 0.18 2.05 4.20
N SER A 76 0.45 3.32 3.86
CA SER A 76 0.82 4.35 4.84
C SER A 76 -0.27 4.57 5.90
N SER A 77 -1.53 4.62 5.48
CA SER A 77 -2.69 4.78 6.38
C SER A 77 -2.84 3.58 7.33
N LEU A 78 -2.66 2.35 6.83
CA LEU A 78 -2.69 1.15 7.65
C LEU A 78 -1.59 1.14 8.71
N ARG A 79 -0.35 1.47 8.32
CA ARG A 79 0.78 1.58 9.25
C ARG A 79 0.58 2.69 10.29
N SER A 80 -0.04 3.81 9.91
CA SER A 80 -0.39 4.86 10.87
C SER A 80 -1.42 4.38 11.88
N THR A 81 -2.48 3.74 11.38
CA THR A 81 -3.54 3.18 12.22
C THR A 81 -2.98 2.16 13.21
N GLU A 82 -2.08 1.28 12.76
CA GLU A 82 -1.40 0.31 13.63
C GLU A 82 -0.61 0.99 14.75
N ARG A 83 0.18 2.03 14.44
CA ARG A 83 0.91 2.81 15.45
C ARG A 83 -0.03 3.48 16.45
N ASP A 84 -1.12 4.05 15.97
CA ASP A 84 -2.10 4.75 16.83
C ASP A 84 -2.80 3.76 17.77
N VAL A 85 -3.12 2.56 17.30
CA VAL A 85 -3.67 1.47 18.12
C VAL A 85 -2.69 1.06 19.21
N LEU A 86 -1.41 0.86 18.88
CA LEU A 86 -0.38 0.47 19.84
C LEU A 86 -0.14 1.56 20.90
N ALA A 87 -0.04 2.82 20.48
CA ALA A 87 0.13 3.95 21.40
C ALA A 87 -1.07 4.10 22.34
N THR A 88 -2.28 3.86 21.84
CA THR A 88 -3.50 3.87 22.66
C THR A 88 -3.49 2.74 23.70
N ASP A 89 -3.07 1.53 23.32
CA ASP A 89 -2.99 0.38 24.24
C ASP A 89 -1.95 0.63 25.35
N GLU A 90 -0.79 1.16 25.02
CA GLU A 90 0.26 1.50 25.99
C GLU A 90 -0.20 2.57 27.00
N ALA A 91 -0.88 3.62 26.52
CA ALA A 91 -1.43 4.67 27.37
C ALA A 91 -2.51 4.15 28.34
N GLN A 92 -3.37 3.25 27.86
CA GLN A 92 -4.38 2.61 28.70
C GLN A 92 -3.75 1.71 29.76
N ALA A 93 -2.75 0.89 29.38
CA ALA A 93 -2.02 0.04 30.32
C ALA A 93 -1.36 0.86 31.44
N ALA A 94 -0.69 1.96 31.10
CA ALA A 94 -0.08 2.86 32.08
C ALA A 94 -1.09 3.44 33.07
N THR A 95 -2.28 3.82 32.58
CA THR A 95 -3.38 4.33 33.42
C THR A 95 -3.87 3.25 34.39
N TYR A 96 -4.11 2.03 33.90
CA TYR A 96 -4.51 0.91 34.76
C TYR A 96 -3.46 0.58 35.83
N HIS A 97 -2.18 0.57 35.48
CA HIS A 97 -1.10 0.33 36.44
C HIS A 97 -1.01 1.42 37.50
N HIS A 98 -1.26 2.68 37.12
CA HIS A 98 -1.34 3.77 38.08
C HIS A 98 -2.50 3.57 39.05
N ASP A 99 -3.71 3.30 38.56
CA ASP A 99 -4.90 3.15 39.40
C ASP A 99 -4.77 1.95 40.34
N LEU A 100 -4.24 0.82 39.85
CA LEU A 100 -3.99 -0.37 40.66
C LEU A 100 -3.02 -0.09 41.80
N SER A 101 -1.98 0.72 41.54
CA SER A 101 -0.98 1.11 42.54
C SER A 101 -1.51 2.08 43.59
N ARG A 102 -2.69 2.70 43.37
CA ARG A 102 -3.37 3.55 44.37
C ARG A 102 -4.38 2.79 45.22
N LEU A 103 -4.83 1.64 44.74
CA LEU A 103 -5.85 0.82 45.39
C LEU A 103 -5.26 -0.34 46.21
N GLY A 104 -3.96 -0.63 46.08
CA GLY A 104 -3.18 -1.51 46.94
C GLY A 104 -2.36 -0.72 47.96
#